data_AF-A0A174RTF0-F1
#
_entry.id   AF-A0A174RTF0-F1
#
_cell.length_a   1.000
_cell.length_b   1.000
_cell.length_c   1.000
_cell.angle_alpha   90.00
_cell.angle_beta   90.00
_cell.angle_gamma   90.00
#
_symmetry.space_group_name_H-M   'P 1'
#
loop_
_entity.id
_entity.type
_entity.pdbx_description
1 polymer ?
#
loop_
_entity_poly.entity_id
_entity_poly.type
_entity_poly.pdbx_seq_one_letter_code
_entity_poly.pdbx_strand_id
1 'polypeptide(L)'
;MSKRIFKYPLKVEDEQIVKMPLGYQILTVQIKDNVPCIWAIVDDKEKQIIDCKIRTIGTGHYFDNHLLDYIGTYQLNQLVFHVFSNNSPF
;
A
#
# COMPACT_ATOMS: atom_id res chain seq x y z
N MET A 1 16.27 -17.24 1.53
CA MET A 1 15.09 -16.36 1.59
C MET A 1 14.31 -16.69 2.85
N SER A 2 13.97 -15.69 3.67
CA SER A 2 13.08 -15.84 4.82
C SER A 2 11.88 -14.93 4.58
N LYS A 3 10.88 -15.46 3.87
CA LYS A 3 9.67 -14.70 3.53
C LYS A 3 8.77 -14.57 4.76
N ARG A 4 8.38 -13.34 5.10
CA ARG A 4 7.49 -13.01 6.22
C ARG A 4 6.47 -11.97 5.78
N ILE A 5 5.33 -11.90 6.47
CA ILE A 5 4.33 -10.87 6.22
C ILE A 5 4.55 -9.73 7.21
N PHE A 6 4.88 -8.56 6.69
CA PHE A 6 5.08 -7.34 7.49
C PHE A 6 3.92 -6.37 7.26
N LYS A 7 3.69 -5.51 8.25
CA LYS A 7 2.65 -4.48 8.24
C LYS A 7 3.29 -3.09 8.13
N TYR A 8 2.77 -2.27 7.23
CA TYR A 8 3.23 -0.92 6.96
C TYR A 8 2.08 0.07 7.18
N PRO A 9 2.09 0.87 8.25
CA PRO A 9 1.10 1.90 8.47
C PRO A 9 1.12 2.94 7.35
N LEU A 10 -0.06 3.38 6.94
CA LEU A 10 -0.26 4.48 6.01
C LEU A 10 -0.76 5.70 6.77
N LYS A 11 -0.39 6.88 6.26
CA LYS A 11 -1.11 8.12 6.56
C LYS A 11 -2.32 8.24 5.64
N VAL A 12 -3.33 9.00 6.07
CA VAL A 12 -4.48 9.36 5.23
C VAL A 12 -4.08 10.61 4.42
N GLU A 13 -3.26 10.39 3.39
CA GLU A 13 -2.74 11.39 2.46
C GLU A 13 -2.94 10.88 1.02
N ASP A 14 -3.12 11.79 0.05
CA ASP A 14 -3.36 11.44 -1.36
C ASP A 14 -2.21 10.62 -1.96
N GLU A 15 -0.96 10.97 -1.61
CA GLU A 15 0.25 10.27 -2.06
C GLU A 15 1.24 10.12 -0.89
N GLN A 16 1.90 8.97 -0.83
CA GLN A 16 2.99 8.74 0.11
C GLN A 16 3.96 7.67 -0.39
N ILE A 17 5.11 7.55 0.28
CA ILE A 17 6.10 6.51 0.01
C ILE A 17 6.12 5.52 1.17
N VAL A 18 5.99 4.24 0.85
CA VAL A 18 6.25 3.14 1.78
C VAL A 18 7.54 2.46 1.37
N LYS A 19 8.51 2.41 2.29
CA LYS A 19 9.80 1.76 2.07
C LYS A 19 9.69 0.28 2.41
N MET A 20 9.97 -0.58 1.43
CA MET A 20 9.89 -2.04 1.58
C MET A 20 11.14 -2.71 1.01
N PRO A 21 11.52 -3.91 1.49
CA PRO A 21 12.58 -4.70 0.88
C PRO A 21 12.31 -5.00 -0.60
N LEU A 22 13.36 -5.04 -1.41
CA LEU A 22 13.27 -5.40 -2.83
C LEU A 22 12.55 -6.75 -3.01
N GLY A 23 11.65 -6.83 -4.00
CA GLY A 23 10.87 -8.04 -4.27
C GLY A 23 9.71 -8.28 -3.32
N TYR A 24 9.25 -7.23 -2.61
CA TYR A 24 8.02 -7.29 -1.83
C TYR A 24 6.82 -7.65 -2.70
N GLN A 25 5.80 -8.25 -2.09
CA GLN A 25 4.51 -8.51 -2.71
C GLN A 25 3.40 -7.99 -1.79
N ILE A 26 2.68 -6.96 -2.24
CA ILE A 26 1.55 -6.42 -1.49
C ILE A 26 0.39 -7.43 -1.53
N LEU A 27 -0.25 -7.63 -0.38
CA LEU A 27 -1.41 -8.51 -0.25
C LEU A 27 -2.72 -7.72 -0.26
N THR A 28 -2.81 -6.71 0.60
CA THR A 28 -4.02 -5.90 0.78
C THR A 28 -3.73 -4.67 1.64
N VAL A 29 -4.69 -3.75 1.65
CA VAL A 29 -4.80 -2.67 2.63
C VAL A 29 -6.03 -2.94 3.52
N GLN A 30 -5.88 -2.74 4.83
CA GLN A 30 -6.98 -2.85 5.82
C GLN A 30 -6.79 -1.82 6.95
N ILE A 31 -7.85 -1.54 7.72
CA ILE A 31 -7.73 -0.77 8.96
C ILE A 31 -7.32 -1.71 10.10
N LYS A 32 -6.32 -1.31 10.89
CA LYS A 32 -6.03 -1.88 12.21
C LYS A 32 -5.83 -0.76 13.21
N ASP A 33 -6.55 -0.83 14.33
CA ASP A 33 -6.48 0.17 15.41
C ASP A 33 -6.72 1.60 14.88
N ASN A 34 -7.72 1.76 14.00
CA ASN A 34 -8.07 3.03 13.34
C ASN A 34 -6.99 3.62 12.41
N VAL A 35 -5.99 2.82 12.02
CA VAL A 35 -4.92 3.22 11.11
C VAL A 35 -4.94 2.33 9.86
N PRO A 36 -5.01 2.91 8.64
CA PRO A 36 -4.86 2.13 7.42
C PRO A 36 -3.45 1.53 7.35
N CYS A 37 -3.35 0.27 7.00
CA CYS A 37 -2.10 -0.46 6.94
C CYS A 37 -2.06 -1.33 5.67
N ILE A 38 -0.90 -1.39 5.04
CA ILE A 38 -0.60 -2.38 3.99
C ILE A 38 0.04 -3.60 4.64
N TRP A 39 -0.34 -4.79 4.20
CA TRP A 39 0.38 -6.02 4.47
C TRP A 39 1.10 -6.48 3.21
N ALA A 40 2.36 -6.87 3.35
CA ALA A 40 3.17 -7.37 2.23
C ALA A 40 4.02 -8.56 2.66
N ILE A 41 4.20 -9.51 1.75
CA ILE A 41 5.22 -10.56 1.86
C ILE A 41 6.56 -9.94 1.48
N VAL A 42 7.57 -10.08 2.35
CA VAL A 42 8.93 -9.55 2.14
C VAL A 42 9.97 -10.59 2.53
N ASP A 43 11.16 -10.57 1.92
CA ASP A 43 12.32 -11.28 2.47
C ASP A 43 12.94 -10.42 3.57
N ASP A 44 12.85 -10.85 4.82
CA ASP A 44 13.31 -10.05 5.97
C ASP A 44 14.84 -9.99 6.10
N LYS A 45 15.57 -10.73 5.26
CA LYS A 45 17.02 -10.66 5.13
C LYS A 45 17.50 -9.79 3.97
N GLU A 46 16.58 -9.32 3.11
CA GLU A 46 16.92 -8.41 2.02
C GLU A 46 17.30 -7.04 2.59
N LYS A 47 18.46 -6.53 2.16
CA LYS A 47 19.05 -5.27 2.65
C LYS A 47 18.72 -4.10 1.74
N GLN A 48 18.42 -4.36 0.47
CA GLN A 48 18.02 -3.33 -0.47
C GLN A 48 16.57 -2.93 -0.19
N ILE A 49 16.39 -1.67 0.16
CA ILE A 49 15.08 -1.06 0.39
C ILE A 49 14.72 -0.20 -0.82
N ILE A 50 13.49 -0.33 -1.30
CA ILE A 50 12.95 0.41 -2.42
C ILE A 50 11.71 1.22 -2.01
N ASP A 51 11.45 2.28 -2.75
CA ASP A 51 10.30 3.15 -2.55
C ASP A 51 9.08 2.60 -3.30
N CYS A 52 8.05 2.22 -2.55
CA CYS A 52 6.72 1.93 -3.09
C CYS A 52 5.87 3.19 -3.00
N LYS A 53 5.55 3.80 -4.15
CA LYS A 53 4.63 4.94 -4.19
C LYS A 53 3.20 4.44 -4.04
N ILE A 54 2.52 4.94 -3.02
CA ILE A 54 1.14 4.62 -2.69
C ILE A 54 0.28 5.85 -2.97
N ARG A 55 -0.83 5.65 -3.68
CA ARG A 55 -1.85 6.66 -3.94
C ARG A 55 -3.16 6.25 -3.28
N THR A 56 -3.78 7.15 -2.54
CA THR A 56 -5.09 6.98 -1.92
C THR A 56 -6.08 7.92 -2.57
N ILE A 57 -7.22 7.40 -2.99
CA ILE A 57 -8.25 8.20 -3.67
C ILE A 57 -9.59 7.94 -2.99
N GLY A 58 -10.25 9.01 -2.55
CA GLY A 58 -11.60 8.92 -1.96
C GLY A 58 -12.65 8.58 -3.01
N THR A 59 -13.69 7.84 -2.61
CA THR A 59 -14.84 7.57 -3.49
C THR A 59 -15.48 8.88 -3.96
N GLY A 60 -15.71 9.00 -5.28
CA GLY A 60 -16.29 10.20 -5.91
C GLY A 60 -15.27 11.27 -6.32
N HIS A 61 -13.98 11.09 -6.03
CA HIS A 61 -12.92 11.96 -6.52
C HIS A 61 -12.44 11.56 -7.92
N TYR A 62 -11.82 12.51 -8.63
CA TYR A 62 -11.24 12.26 -9.95
C TYR A 62 -10.15 11.19 -9.91
N PHE A 63 -10.14 10.33 -10.92
CA PHE A 63 -9.11 9.32 -11.17
C PHE A 63 -8.52 9.52 -12.56
N ASP A 64 -7.26 9.96 -12.62
CA ASP A 64 -6.59 10.40 -13.85
C ASP A 64 -5.45 9.48 -14.29
N ASN A 65 -5.13 8.42 -13.53
CA ASN A 65 -3.94 7.60 -13.78
C ASN A 65 -4.30 6.11 -13.96
N HIS A 66 -4.38 5.69 -15.22
CA HIS A 66 -4.76 4.32 -15.61
C HIS A 66 -3.66 3.26 -15.43
N LEU A 67 -2.43 3.64 -15.05
CA LEU A 67 -1.28 2.72 -14.93
C LEU A 67 -1.01 2.30 -13.48
N LEU A 68 -1.99 2.46 -12.60
CA LEU A 68 -1.88 2.16 -11.18
C LEU A 68 -2.40 0.75 -10.86
N ASP A 69 -1.62 0.00 -10.10
CA ASP A 69 -2.02 -1.32 -9.60
C ASP A 69 -2.91 -1.16 -8.36
N TYR A 70 -4.10 -1.74 -8.42
CA TYR A 70 -5.05 -1.67 -7.31
C TYR A 70 -4.63 -2.60 -6.16
N ILE A 71 -4.52 -2.03 -4.96
CA ILE A 71 -4.14 -2.76 -3.74
C ILE A 71 -5.38 -3.19 -2.96
N GLY A 72 -6.39 -2.32 -2.87
CA GLY A 72 -7.58 -2.59 -2.08
C GLY A 72 -8.33 -1.32 -1.67
N THR A 73 -9.39 -1.52 -0.89
CA THR A 73 -10.23 -0.46 -0.35
C THR A 73 -10.23 -0.54 1.16
N TYR A 74 -10.16 0.61 1.83
CA TYR A 74 -10.40 0.70 3.26
C TYR A 74 -11.45 1.77 3.56
N GLN A 75 -12.13 1.61 4.69
CA GLN A 75 -13.15 2.54 5.18
C GLN A 75 -12.65 3.12 6.50
N LEU A 76 -12.65 4.44 6.61
CA LEU A 76 -12.25 5.13 7.83
C LEU A 76 -13.32 6.18 8.15
N ASN A 77 -13.96 6.02 9.30
CA ASN A 77 -15.16 6.76 9.67
C ASN A 77 -16.25 6.59 8.59
N GLN A 78 -16.77 7.68 8.02
CA GLN A 78 -17.80 7.68 6.98
C GLN A 78 -17.22 7.73 5.55
N LEU A 79 -15.90 7.66 5.40
CA LEU A 79 -15.20 7.82 4.14
C LEU A 79 -14.69 6.47 3.64
N VAL A 80 -14.73 6.30 2.32
CA VAL A 80 -14.23 5.12 1.62
C VAL A 80 -13.07 5.54 0.73
N PHE A 81 -11.97 4.81 0.82
CA PHE A 81 -10.72 5.12 0.14
C PHE A 81 -10.22 3.91 -0.65
N HIS A 82 -9.74 4.16 -1.85
CA HIS A 82 -9.17 3.17 -2.76
C HIS A 82 -7.67 3.42 -2.86
N VAL A 83 -6.88 2.36 -2.66
CA VAL A 83 -5.42 2.45 -2.58
C VAL A 83 -4.79 1.75 -3.76
N PHE A 84 -3.79 2.40 -4.33
CA PHE A 84 -3.07 1.93 -5.50
C PHE A 84 -1.55 2.08 -5.31
N SER A 85 -0.78 1.29 -6.06
CA SER A 85 0.67 1.45 -6.20
C SER A 85 1.07 1.72 -7.63
N ASN A 86 2.18 2.44 -7.80
CA ASN A 86 2.73 2.77 -9.11
C ASN A 86 3.66 1.69 -9.71
N ASN A 87 3.87 0.58 -9.01
CA ASN A 87 4.70 -0.57 -9.44
C ASN A 87 4.47 -1.74 -8.46
N SER A 88 3.43 -2.55 -8.67
CA SER A 88 3.52 -3.94 -8.25
C SER A 88 4.57 -4.59 -9.16
N PRO A 89 5.66 -5.18 -8.64
CA PRO A 89 6.63 -5.90 -9.46
C PRO A 89 6.07 -7.22 -10.05
N PHE A 90 4.74 -7.38 -10.07
CA PHE A 90 4.00 -8.54 -10.55
C PHE A 90 2.76 -8.08 -11.31
#